data_AF-A0A935JV97-F1
#
_entry.id   AF-A0A935JV97-F1
#
_cell.length_a   1.000
_cell.length_b   1.000
_cell.length_c   1.000
_cell.angle_alpha   90.00
_cell.angle_beta   90.00
_cell.angle_gamma   90.00
#
_symmetry.space_group_name_H-M   'P 1'
#
loop_
_entity.id
_entity.type
_entity.pdbx_description
1 polymer ?
#
loop_
_entity_poly.entity_id
_entity_poly.type
_entity_poly.pdbx_seq_one_letter_code
_entity_poly.pdbx_strand_id
1 'polypeptide(L)'
;MRTIILTILFITTSLQESFSQQVIFRQPSSYVLGFIGNDSISLSSVNYKSFRIYFRDSSYTSNHLIEIEQELDVTHSKILSVLNIDSYNNGIYLLAVDSKEEMQKVMGYKIKGGAAKGHDLVFFVYNQNIRPQFKHEIFHLISYETWGLTNYRLLDEGGATYTDDYCFYDNPMYSINAYYLQQRKLFPLDSLVNSFDSQAKKVM
;
A
#
# COMPACT_ATOMS: atom_id res chain seq x y z
N MET A 1 50.56 20.45 -48.11
CA MET A 1 50.08 19.21 -47.46
C MET A 1 49.37 19.57 -46.16
N ARG A 2 48.05 19.41 -46.10
CA ARG A 2 47.28 19.46 -44.85
C ARG A 2 46.39 18.22 -44.84
N THR A 3 46.68 17.30 -43.93
CA THR A 3 45.93 16.07 -43.73
C THR A 3 44.82 16.36 -42.72
N ILE A 4 43.57 16.23 -43.13
CA ILE A 4 42.40 16.31 -42.23
C ILE A 4 42.14 14.89 -41.73
N ILE A 5 42.26 14.66 -40.42
CA ILE A 5 41.87 13.41 -39.78
C ILE A 5 40.40 13.56 -39.36
N LEU A 6 39.54 12.73 -39.94
CA LEU A 6 38.13 12.63 -39.60
C LEU A 6 37.99 11.59 -38.47
N THR A 7 37.67 12.03 -37.25
CA THR A 7 37.37 11.12 -36.13
C THR A 7 35.89 10.77 -36.16
N ILE A 8 35.56 9.53 -36.53
CA ILE A 8 34.20 8.99 -36.45
C ILE A 8 33.97 8.50 -35.02
N LEU A 9 33.09 9.18 -34.29
CA LEU A 9 32.63 8.80 -32.96
C LEU A 9 31.50 7.77 -33.10
N PHE A 10 31.77 6.50 -32.83
CA PHE A 10 30.74 5.48 -32.71
C PHE A 10 30.06 5.61 -31.35
N ILE A 11 28.84 6.15 -31.33
CA ILE A 11 27.96 6.10 -30.16
C ILE A 11 27.35 4.71 -30.13
N THR A 12 27.91 3.82 -29.33
CA THR A 12 27.28 2.54 -29.00
C THR A 12 26.14 2.81 -28.03
N THR A 13 24.91 2.87 -28.54
CA THR A 13 23.71 2.82 -27.71
C THR A 13 23.61 1.41 -27.12
N SER A 14 24.07 1.22 -25.88
CA SER A 14 23.77 0.02 -25.12
C SER A 14 22.28 0.01 -24.82
N LEU A 15 21.50 -0.75 -25.60
CA LEU A 15 20.17 -1.17 -25.22
C LEU A 15 20.34 -2.11 -24.02
N GLN A 16 20.26 -1.54 -22.82
CA GLN A 16 20.17 -2.31 -21.60
C GLN A 16 18.77 -2.92 -21.60
N GLU A 17 18.65 -4.16 -22.05
CA GLU A 17 17.45 -4.97 -21.81
C GLU A 17 17.26 -5.04 -20.29
N SER A 18 16.36 -4.19 -19.79
CA SER A 18 15.83 -4.29 -18.44
C SER A 18 15.17 -5.66 -18.34
N PHE A 19 15.86 -6.63 -17.76
CA PHE A 19 15.23 -7.86 -17.28
C PHE A 19 14.07 -7.43 -16.39
N SER A 20 12.84 -7.50 -16.92
CA SER A 20 11.63 -7.26 -16.15
C SER A 20 11.65 -8.26 -15.01
N GLN A 21 11.85 -7.76 -13.80
CA GLN A 21 11.92 -8.59 -12.62
C GLN A 21 10.57 -9.30 -12.47
N GLN A 22 10.59 -10.63 -12.53
CA GLN A 22 9.36 -11.42 -12.60
C GLN A 22 8.61 -11.32 -11.25
N VAL A 23 7.36 -10.85 -11.30
CA VAL A 23 6.46 -10.85 -10.14
C VAL A 23 6.06 -12.29 -9.80
N ILE A 24 6.16 -12.66 -8.53
CA ILE A 24 5.82 -14.00 -8.02
C ILE A 24 4.57 -13.90 -7.14
N PHE A 25 3.44 -14.39 -7.65
CA PHE A 25 2.24 -14.59 -6.83
C PHE A 25 2.35 -15.93 -6.09
N ARG A 26 2.52 -15.88 -4.77
CA ARG A 26 2.48 -17.07 -3.90
C ARG A 26 1.07 -17.64 -3.91
N GLN A 27 0.94 -18.97 -3.83
CA GLN A 27 -0.39 -19.59 -3.75
C GLN A 27 -1.15 -19.04 -2.52
N PRO A 28 -2.40 -18.55 -2.69
CA PRO A 28 -3.19 -18.06 -1.58
C PRO A 28 -3.35 -19.12 -0.49
N SER A 29 -3.17 -18.72 0.78
CA SER A 29 -3.43 -19.61 1.91
C SER A 29 -4.92 -19.96 2.00
N SER A 30 -5.28 -21.02 2.74
CA SER A 30 -6.68 -21.35 3.01
C SER A 30 -7.45 -20.19 3.66
N TYR A 31 -6.77 -19.39 4.49
CA TYR A 31 -7.33 -18.16 5.05
C TYR A 31 -7.68 -17.15 3.95
N VAL A 32 -6.74 -16.85 3.03
CA VAL A 32 -6.98 -15.92 1.91
C VAL A 32 -8.08 -16.44 0.98
N LEU A 33 -8.07 -17.74 0.65
CA LEU A 33 -9.10 -18.37 -0.19
C LEU A 33 -10.50 -18.27 0.41
N GLY A 34 -10.62 -18.23 1.74
CA GLY A 34 -11.89 -17.99 2.43
C GLY A 34 -12.55 -16.65 2.09
N PHE A 35 -11.80 -15.71 1.51
CA PHE A 35 -12.30 -14.40 1.06
C PHE A 35 -12.37 -14.30 -0.46
N ILE A 36 -11.26 -14.54 -1.16
CA ILE A 36 -11.19 -14.33 -2.63
C ILE A 36 -11.71 -15.50 -3.45
N GLY A 37 -11.84 -16.69 -2.85
CA GLY A 37 -12.42 -17.89 -3.47
C GLY A 37 -13.77 -18.26 -2.86
N ASN A 38 -14.44 -17.31 -2.21
CA ASN A 38 -15.73 -17.55 -1.57
C ASN A 38 -16.87 -17.49 -2.60
N ASP A 39 -17.45 -18.65 -2.91
CA ASP A 39 -18.56 -18.77 -3.87
C ASP A 39 -19.85 -18.02 -3.47
N SER A 40 -19.94 -17.54 -2.22
CA SER A 40 -21.09 -16.74 -1.76
C SER A 40 -21.11 -15.34 -2.39
N ILE A 41 -19.99 -14.86 -2.91
CA ILE A 41 -19.87 -13.54 -3.55
C ILE A 41 -19.12 -13.73 -4.86
N SER A 42 -19.80 -13.46 -5.97
CA SER A 42 -19.17 -13.49 -7.29
C SER A 42 -18.17 -12.34 -7.41
N LEU A 43 -16.88 -12.68 -7.34
CA LEU A 43 -15.77 -11.76 -7.52
C LEU A 43 -15.16 -11.94 -8.91
N SER A 44 -14.94 -10.81 -9.58
CA SER A 44 -14.07 -10.68 -10.74
C SER A 44 -12.67 -10.28 -10.28
N SER A 45 -11.68 -10.48 -11.15
CA SER A 45 -10.33 -9.99 -10.88
C SER A 45 -9.58 -9.50 -12.11
N VAL A 46 -8.69 -8.53 -11.90
CA VAL A 46 -7.72 -8.06 -12.90
C VAL A 46 -6.30 -8.11 -12.33
N ASN A 47 -5.31 -8.37 -13.18
CA ASN A 47 -3.91 -8.27 -12.81
C ASN A 47 -3.39 -6.89 -13.24
N TYR A 48 -2.66 -6.22 -12.35
CA TYR A 48 -1.97 -4.98 -12.63
C TYR A 48 -0.58 -5.00 -11.97
N LYS A 49 0.49 -5.14 -12.76
CA LYS A 49 1.87 -5.24 -12.28
C LYS A 49 2.02 -6.28 -11.16
N SER A 50 2.40 -5.85 -9.94
CA SER A 50 2.55 -6.69 -8.75
C SER A 50 1.24 -6.94 -7.99
N PHE A 51 0.09 -6.53 -8.53
CA PHE A 51 -1.20 -6.61 -7.86
C PHE A 51 -2.18 -7.50 -8.62
N ARG A 52 -3.01 -8.24 -7.87
CA ARG A 52 -4.23 -8.85 -8.38
C ARG A 52 -5.41 -8.32 -7.59
N ILE A 53 -6.29 -7.61 -8.29
CA ILE A 53 -7.38 -6.85 -7.70
C ILE A 53 -8.67 -7.66 -7.85
N TYR A 54 -9.28 -8.04 -6.74
CA TYR A 54 -10.58 -8.70 -6.65
C TYR A 54 -11.65 -7.69 -6.28
N PHE A 55 -12.78 -7.74 -6.98
CA PHE A 55 -13.90 -6.84 -6.79
C PHE A 55 -15.18 -7.49 -7.31
N ARG A 56 -16.33 -7.02 -6.84
CA ARG A 56 -17.64 -7.46 -7.36
C ARG A 56 -17.94 -6.80 -8.71
N ASP A 57 -18.57 -7.52 -9.61
CA ASP A 57 -19.05 -6.92 -10.88
C ASP A 57 -19.98 -5.73 -10.62
N SER A 58 -19.85 -4.68 -11.43
CA SER A 58 -20.61 -3.43 -11.31
C SER A 58 -20.43 -2.69 -9.98
N SER A 59 -19.44 -3.06 -9.16
CA SER A 59 -19.01 -2.29 -7.98
C SER A 59 -18.44 -0.93 -8.36
N TYR A 60 -18.25 -0.05 -7.37
CA TYR A 60 -17.56 1.22 -7.60
C TYR A 60 -16.16 0.98 -8.16
N THR A 61 -15.43 0.03 -7.59
CA THR A 61 -14.10 -0.38 -8.05
C THR A 61 -14.09 -0.81 -9.51
N SER A 62 -15.07 -1.62 -9.94
CA SER A 62 -15.14 -2.09 -11.33
C SER A 62 -15.25 -0.95 -12.36
N ASN A 63 -15.84 0.18 -11.97
CA ASN A 63 -16.01 1.35 -12.82
C ASN A 63 -14.83 2.35 -12.76
N HIS A 64 -13.89 2.16 -11.83
CA HIS A 64 -12.78 3.09 -11.57
C HIS A 64 -11.41 2.36 -11.55
N LEU A 65 -11.26 1.26 -12.30
CA LEU A 65 -10.02 0.47 -12.31
C LEU A 65 -8.79 1.29 -12.71
N ILE A 66 -8.92 2.20 -13.68
CA ILE A 66 -7.80 3.06 -14.12
C ILE A 66 -7.31 3.96 -12.97
N GLU A 67 -8.22 4.51 -12.15
CA GLU A 67 -7.85 5.33 -10.99
C GLU A 67 -7.15 4.49 -9.92
N ILE A 68 -7.60 3.25 -9.70
CA ILE A 68 -6.96 2.31 -8.80
C ILE A 68 -5.54 1.97 -9.27
N GLU A 69 -5.35 1.68 -10.56
CA GLU A 69 -4.03 1.39 -11.13
C GLU A 69 -3.06 2.55 -10.93
N GLN A 70 -3.51 3.79 -11.16
CA GLN A 70 -2.70 5.00 -10.94
C GLN A 70 -2.33 5.19 -9.46
N GLU A 71 -3.29 5.00 -8.54
CA GLU A 71 -3.01 5.11 -7.10
C GLU A 71 -2.07 3.98 -6.63
N LEU A 72 -2.14 2.80 -7.22
CA LEU A 72 -1.22 1.69 -6.92
C LEU A 72 0.22 2.00 -7.37
N ASP A 73 0.40 2.68 -8.49
CA ASP A 73 1.73 3.14 -8.93
C ASP A 73 2.36 4.12 -7.95
N VAL A 74 1.58 5.11 -7.52
CA VAL A 74 1.99 6.09 -6.50
C VAL A 74 2.29 5.38 -5.18
N THR A 75 1.39 4.49 -4.76
CA THR A 75 1.51 3.72 -3.52
C THR A 75 2.78 2.89 -3.50
N HIS A 76 3.00 2.08 -4.53
CA HIS A 76 4.14 1.18 -4.61
C HIS A 76 5.45 1.97 -4.57
N SER A 77 5.56 3.01 -5.41
CA SER A 77 6.75 3.87 -5.46
C SER A 77 7.03 4.55 -4.12
N LYS A 78 5.99 5.04 -3.44
CA LYS A 78 6.11 5.68 -2.13
C LYS A 78 6.58 4.70 -1.06
N ILE A 79 6.02 3.48 -1.02
CA ILE A 79 6.42 2.46 -0.06
C ILE A 79 7.87 2.05 -0.26
N LEU A 80 8.30 1.75 -1.50
CA LEU A 80 9.69 1.41 -1.79
C LEU A 80 10.65 2.52 -1.33
N SER A 81 10.29 3.78 -1.58
CA SER A 81 11.06 4.94 -1.14
C SER A 81 11.13 5.06 0.39
N VAL A 82 10.02 4.87 1.12
CA VAL A 82 10.01 4.95 2.59
C VAL A 82 10.80 3.80 3.22
N LEU A 83 10.64 2.58 2.68
CA LEU A 83 11.36 1.40 3.14
C LEU A 83 12.83 1.36 2.69
N ASN A 84 13.21 2.26 1.79
CA ASN A 84 14.54 2.35 1.18
C ASN A 84 14.99 1.02 0.54
N ILE A 85 14.11 0.46 -0.30
CA ILE A 85 14.38 -0.74 -1.10
C ILE A 85 14.14 -0.47 -2.58
N ASP A 86 14.89 -1.14 -3.45
CA ASP A 86 14.83 -0.89 -4.90
C ASP A 86 13.63 -1.58 -5.57
N SER A 87 13.18 -2.71 -5.05
CA SER A 87 12.10 -3.51 -5.64
C SER A 87 11.37 -4.37 -4.60
N TYR A 88 10.12 -4.70 -4.92
CA TYR A 88 9.33 -5.71 -4.22
C TYR A 88 8.67 -6.63 -5.26
N ASN A 89 9.08 -7.90 -5.30
CA ASN A 89 8.75 -8.81 -6.41
C ASN A 89 7.65 -9.81 -6.08
N ASN A 90 7.10 -9.76 -4.87
CA ASN A 90 5.97 -10.62 -4.52
C ASN A 90 4.67 -9.98 -5.01
N GLY A 91 3.78 -10.82 -5.52
CA GLY A 91 2.43 -10.41 -5.87
C GLY A 91 1.58 -10.16 -4.63
N ILE A 92 0.73 -9.14 -4.68
CA ILE A 92 -0.18 -8.76 -3.61
C ILE A 92 -1.62 -8.92 -4.11
N TYR A 93 -2.43 -9.62 -3.33
CA TYR A 93 -3.87 -9.73 -3.53
C TYR A 93 -4.57 -8.55 -2.87
N LEU A 94 -5.40 -7.86 -3.64
CA LEU A 94 -6.19 -6.73 -3.19
C LEU A 94 -7.67 -7.11 -3.25
N LEU A 95 -8.42 -6.95 -2.17
CA LEU A 95 -9.86 -7.19 -2.13
C LEU A 95 -10.61 -5.89 -1.87
N ALA A 96 -11.35 -5.43 -2.88
CA ALA A 96 -12.13 -4.21 -2.83
C ALA A 96 -13.59 -4.51 -2.49
N VAL A 97 -14.16 -3.73 -1.58
CA VAL A 97 -15.61 -3.74 -1.25
C VAL A 97 -16.17 -2.32 -1.28
N ASP A 98 -17.47 -2.16 -1.53
CA ASP A 98 -18.11 -0.86 -1.71
C ASP A 98 -18.43 -0.16 -0.37
N SER A 99 -18.44 -0.89 0.75
CA SER A 99 -18.83 -0.33 2.05
C SER A 99 -18.20 -1.05 3.26
N LYS A 100 -18.25 -0.40 4.43
CA LYS A 100 -17.84 -1.02 5.70
C LYS A 100 -18.78 -2.16 6.10
N GLU A 101 -20.05 -2.06 5.72
CA GLU A 101 -21.07 -3.09 5.95
C GLU A 101 -20.76 -4.33 5.12
N GLU A 102 -20.33 -4.16 3.88
CA GLU A 102 -19.82 -5.26 3.06
C GLU A 102 -18.51 -5.82 3.63
N MET A 103 -17.57 -4.97 4.04
CA MET A 103 -16.36 -5.41 4.74
C MET A 103 -16.68 -6.30 5.95
N GLN A 104 -17.68 -5.92 6.75
CA GLN A 104 -18.14 -6.70 7.90
C GLN A 104 -18.72 -8.06 7.49
N LYS A 105 -19.43 -8.14 6.37
CA LYS A 105 -19.99 -9.40 5.85
C LYS A 105 -18.91 -10.33 5.30
N VAL A 106 -17.93 -9.77 4.58
CA VAL A 106 -16.87 -10.54 3.91
C VAL A 106 -15.78 -10.96 4.89
N MET A 107 -15.29 -10.01 5.69
CA MET A 107 -14.10 -10.19 6.53
C MET A 107 -14.44 -10.36 8.01
N GLY A 108 -15.67 -10.03 8.44
CA GLY A 108 -16.04 -10.02 9.86
C GLY A 108 -15.64 -8.74 10.61
N TYR A 109 -15.13 -7.71 9.93
CA TYR A 109 -14.69 -6.46 10.53
C TYR A 109 -15.33 -5.22 9.89
N LYS A 110 -15.76 -4.26 10.72
CA LYS A 110 -16.33 -2.99 10.25
C LYS A 110 -15.27 -1.89 10.14
N ILE A 111 -14.26 -2.12 9.30
CA ILE A 111 -13.11 -1.21 9.10
C ILE A 111 -13.01 -0.72 7.65
N LYS A 112 -12.15 0.28 7.38
CA LYS A 112 -11.97 0.86 6.02
C LYS A 112 -10.90 0.13 5.21
N GLY A 113 -9.98 -0.56 5.87
CA GLY A 113 -8.92 -1.33 5.25
C GLY A 113 -8.21 -2.18 6.28
N GLY A 114 -7.39 -3.11 5.80
CA GLY A 114 -6.53 -3.94 6.62
C GLY A 114 -5.60 -4.79 5.77
N ALA A 115 -4.43 -5.10 6.33
CA ALA A 115 -3.55 -6.15 5.84
C ALA A 115 -3.76 -7.44 6.63
N ALA A 116 -3.95 -8.56 5.94
CA ALA A 116 -4.00 -9.87 6.54
C ALA A 116 -2.59 -10.28 6.99
N LYS A 117 -2.29 -10.15 8.28
CA LYS A 117 -0.96 -10.44 8.83
C LYS A 117 -0.46 -11.84 8.45
N GLY A 118 0.73 -11.91 7.85
CA GLY A 118 1.34 -13.18 7.39
C GLY A 118 0.75 -13.72 6.08
N HIS A 119 -0.03 -12.92 5.36
CA HIS A 119 -0.64 -13.28 4.09
C HIS A 119 -0.46 -12.15 3.07
N ASP A 120 -0.44 -12.50 1.78
CA ASP A 120 -0.33 -11.55 0.68
C ASP A 120 -1.66 -10.86 0.35
N LEU A 121 -2.51 -10.59 1.36
CA LEU A 121 -3.85 -10.04 1.16
C LEU A 121 -4.01 -8.70 1.87
N VAL A 122 -4.39 -7.68 1.11
CA VAL A 122 -4.89 -6.40 1.62
C VAL A 122 -6.33 -6.24 1.19
N PHE A 123 -7.18 -5.80 2.11
CA PHE A 123 -8.60 -5.53 1.85
C PHE A 123 -8.91 -4.07 2.16
N PHE A 124 -9.80 -3.47 1.38
CA PHE A 124 -10.11 -2.05 1.48
C PHE A 124 -11.54 -1.73 1.02
N VAL A 125 -12.11 -0.70 1.63
CA VAL A 125 -13.36 -0.08 1.20
C VAL A 125 -13.03 1.00 0.19
N TYR A 126 -13.69 0.99 -0.97
CA TYR A 126 -13.56 2.04 -1.96
C TYR A 126 -14.92 2.43 -2.54
N ASN A 127 -15.25 3.71 -2.41
CA ASN A 127 -16.44 4.32 -3.00
C ASN A 127 -16.24 5.83 -3.14
N GLN A 128 -17.23 6.52 -3.68
CA GLN A 128 -17.25 7.98 -3.88
C GLN A 128 -16.90 8.83 -2.64
N ASN A 129 -17.06 8.29 -1.41
CA ASN A 129 -16.82 9.00 -0.16
C ASN A 129 -15.63 8.45 0.64
N ILE A 130 -15.04 7.32 0.22
CA ILE A 130 -13.97 6.63 0.94
C ILE A 130 -12.89 6.28 -0.07
N ARG A 131 -11.76 6.97 0.02
CA ARG A 131 -10.54 6.62 -0.72
C ARG A 131 -9.96 5.28 -0.24
N PRO A 132 -9.30 4.51 -1.12
CA PRO A 132 -8.61 3.30 -0.70
C PRO A 132 -7.42 3.69 0.21
N GLN A 133 -7.18 2.90 1.26
CA GLN A 133 -6.07 3.13 2.20
C GLN A 133 -4.79 2.40 1.74
N PHE A 134 -4.50 2.41 0.44
CA PHE A 134 -3.45 1.57 -0.15
C PHE A 134 -2.08 1.80 0.47
N LYS A 135 -1.63 3.06 0.57
CA LYS A 135 -0.34 3.40 1.17
C LYS A 135 -0.21 2.88 2.61
N HIS A 136 -1.26 2.99 3.42
CA HIS A 136 -1.25 2.53 4.82
C HIS A 136 -1.19 1.00 4.90
N GLU A 137 -2.11 0.32 4.22
CA GLU A 137 -2.27 -1.12 4.40
C GLU A 137 -1.22 -1.94 3.64
N ILE A 138 -0.80 -1.50 2.44
CA ILE A 138 0.26 -2.18 1.68
C ILE A 138 1.62 -1.96 2.35
N PHE A 139 1.84 -0.83 3.04
CA PHE A 139 3.06 -0.62 3.82
C PHE A 139 3.22 -1.69 4.90
N HIS A 140 2.15 -2.02 5.64
CA HIS A 140 2.18 -3.10 6.65
C HIS A 140 2.70 -4.40 6.04
N LEU A 141 2.14 -4.81 4.91
CA LEU A 141 2.54 -6.04 4.23
C LEU A 141 4.02 -6.02 3.80
N ILE A 142 4.44 -5.01 3.03
CA ILE A 142 5.80 -4.95 2.48
C ILE A 142 6.83 -4.76 3.60
N SER A 143 6.54 -3.94 4.61
CA SER A 143 7.43 -3.71 5.74
C SER A 143 7.65 -4.97 6.56
N TYR A 144 6.63 -5.80 6.78
CA TYR A 144 6.78 -7.08 7.49
C TYR A 144 7.66 -8.07 6.74
N GLU A 145 7.54 -8.14 5.41
CA GLU A 145 8.40 -9.01 4.60
C GLU A 145 9.84 -8.49 4.49
N THR A 146 10.03 -7.16 4.57
CA THR A 146 11.34 -6.50 4.39
C THR A 146 12.13 -6.42 5.69
N TRP A 147 11.49 -5.97 6.78
CA TRP A 147 12.13 -5.72 8.07
C TRP A 147 11.87 -6.85 9.08
N GLY A 148 10.94 -7.75 8.79
CA GLY A 148 10.41 -8.71 9.75
C GLY A 148 9.28 -8.11 10.60
N LEU A 149 8.59 -8.98 11.33
CA LEU A 149 7.56 -8.57 12.27
C LEU A 149 8.17 -7.76 13.42
N THR A 150 7.57 -6.62 13.72
CA THR A 150 7.96 -5.75 14.84
C THR A 150 6.86 -5.69 15.91
N ASN A 151 7.26 -5.61 17.18
CA ASN A 151 6.34 -5.32 18.29
C ASN A 151 6.26 -3.81 18.58
N TYR A 152 7.05 -2.99 17.89
CA TYR A 152 7.09 -1.54 18.09
C TYR A 152 6.02 -0.86 17.22
N ARG A 153 4.89 -0.53 17.85
CA ARG A 153 3.72 0.09 17.19
C ARG A 153 4.03 1.43 16.51
N LEU A 154 5.03 2.16 16.99
CA LEU A 154 5.50 3.38 16.31
C LEU A 154 6.08 3.09 14.91
N LEU A 155 6.85 2.01 14.75
CA LEU A 155 7.40 1.64 13.45
C LEU A 155 6.31 1.07 12.53
N ASP A 156 5.39 0.32 13.12
CA ASP A 156 4.27 -0.33 12.44
C ASP A 156 3.22 0.71 11.95
N GLU A 157 2.39 1.24 12.85
CA GLU A 157 1.34 2.22 12.47
C GLU A 157 1.90 3.60 12.15
N GLY A 158 2.95 4.03 12.86
CA GLY A 158 3.56 5.32 12.57
C GLY A 158 4.22 5.32 11.19
N GLY A 159 4.84 4.21 10.78
CA GLY A 159 5.37 4.02 9.43
C GLY A 159 4.29 4.00 8.36
N ALA A 160 3.20 3.26 8.59
CA ALA A 160 2.05 3.21 7.69
C ALA A 160 1.39 4.59 7.53
N THR A 161 1.16 5.30 8.64
CA THR A 161 0.57 6.65 8.66
C THR A 161 1.48 7.67 7.97
N TYR A 162 2.79 7.60 8.22
CA TYR A 162 3.79 8.45 7.56
C TYR A 162 3.83 8.20 6.04
N THR A 163 3.69 6.95 5.63
CA THR A 163 3.68 6.55 4.23
C THR A 163 2.43 7.04 3.51
N ASP A 164 1.27 6.97 4.16
CA ASP A 164 0.01 7.47 3.61
C ASP A 164 0.02 9.00 3.47
N ASP A 165 0.65 9.72 4.40
CA ASP A 165 0.80 11.20 4.42
C ASP A 165 -0.53 11.96 4.56
N TYR A 166 -1.62 11.24 4.84
CA TYR A 166 -2.94 11.79 5.10
C TYR A 166 -3.57 11.13 6.32
N CYS A 167 -4.25 11.93 7.15
CA CYS A 167 -5.07 11.45 8.27
C CYS A 167 -6.47 12.05 8.15
N PHE A 168 -7.50 11.32 8.59
CA PHE A 168 -8.90 11.76 8.75
C PHE A 168 -9.37 12.91 7.83
N TYR A 169 -10.15 12.61 6.78
CA TYR A 169 -10.72 13.61 5.83
C TYR A 169 -9.67 14.37 5.02
N ASP A 170 -8.80 13.64 4.30
CA ASP A 170 -7.78 14.17 3.37
C ASP A 170 -6.92 15.32 3.93
N ASN A 171 -6.79 15.40 5.26
CA ASN A 171 -5.92 16.35 5.90
C ASN A 171 -4.48 15.85 5.80
N PRO A 172 -3.56 16.62 5.19
CA PRO A 172 -2.16 16.23 5.14
C PRO A 172 -1.56 16.10 6.54
N MET A 173 -0.72 15.09 6.74
CA MET A 173 -0.08 14.83 8.03
C MET A 173 0.73 16.02 8.53
N TYR A 174 1.39 16.77 7.63
CA TYR A 174 2.17 17.95 8.02
C TYR A 174 1.32 19.03 8.70
N SER A 175 0.06 19.24 8.25
CA SER A 175 -0.85 20.24 8.81
C SER A 175 -1.28 19.85 10.22
N ILE A 176 -1.58 18.56 10.42
CA ILE A 176 -1.95 18.01 11.73
C ILE A 176 -0.76 18.14 12.69
N ASN A 177 0.44 17.76 12.24
CA ASN A 177 1.66 17.86 13.04
C ASN A 177 1.99 19.32 13.42
N ALA A 178 1.84 20.26 12.49
CA ALA A 178 2.04 21.69 12.74
C ALA A 178 1.05 22.22 13.80
N TYR A 179 -0.23 21.83 13.71
CA TYR A 179 -1.23 22.16 14.71
C TYR A 179 -0.86 21.58 16.09
N TYR A 180 -0.46 20.30 16.18
CA TYR A 180 -0.12 19.66 17.45
C TYR A 180 1.12 20.31 18.08
N LEU A 181 2.11 20.68 17.27
CA LEU A 181 3.29 21.43 17.70
C LEU A 181 2.89 22.79 18.28
N GLN A 182 2.06 23.57 17.56
CA GLN A 182 1.60 24.88 18.01
C GLN A 182 0.80 24.79 19.32
N GLN A 183 -0.03 23.75 19.47
CA GLN A 183 -0.83 23.53 20.66
C GLN A 183 -0.07 22.85 21.81
N ARG A 184 1.23 22.55 21.64
CA ARG A 184 2.05 21.81 22.62
C ARG A 184 1.44 20.45 23.00
N LYS A 185 0.83 19.77 22.03
CA LYS A 185 0.17 18.45 22.15
C LYS A 185 1.05 17.29 21.66
N LEU A 186 2.33 17.52 21.41
CA LEU A 186 3.27 16.47 21.01
C LEU A 186 3.63 15.57 22.20
N PHE A 187 3.85 14.29 21.91
CA PHE A 187 4.36 13.33 22.88
C PHE A 187 5.88 13.23 22.80
N PRO A 188 6.59 12.99 23.93
CA PRO A 188 8.01 12.65 23.90
C PRO A 188 8.26 11.39 23.08
N LEU A 189 9.39 11.33 22.36
CA LEU A 189 9.75 10.17 21.53
C LEU A 189 9.76 8.87 22.34
N ASP A 190 10.34 8.90 23.54
CA ASP A 190 10.40 7.73 24.42
C ASP A 190 9.00 7.19 24.77
N SER A 191 8.03 8.08 24.96
CA SER A 191 6.62 7.70 25.18
C SER A 191 5.97 7.10 23.94
N LEU A 192 6.33 7.56 22.74
CA LEU A 192 5.83 7.00 21.48
C LEU A 192 6.44 5.62 21.22
N VAL A 193 7.72 5.42 21.51
CA VAL A 193 8.40 4.13 21.34
C VAL A 193 7.84 3.08 22.30
N ASN A 194 7.67 3.43 23.58
CA ASN A 194 7.34 2.46 24.63
C ASN A 194 5.85 2.36 24.95
N SER A 195 5.02 3.32 24.51
CA SER A 195 3.61 3.41 24.94
C SER A 195 2.68 3.96 23.87
N PHE A 196 2.99 3.72 22.59
CA PHE A 196 2.26 4.26 21.44
C PHE A 196 0.73 4.20 21.58
N ASP A 197 0.15 2.99 21.75
CA ASP A 197 -1.30 2.82 21.82
C ASP A 197 -1.93 3.54 23.02
N SER A 198 -1.18 3.66 24.14
CA SER A 198 -1.63 4.41 25.31
C SER A 198 -1.65 5.91 25.02
N GLN A 199 -0.68 6.44 24.28
CA GLN A 199 -0.68 7.85 23.88
C GLN A 199 -1.77 8.13 22.83
N ALA A 200 -1.95 7.25 21.84
CA ALA A 200 -2.98 7.39 20.82
C ALA A 200 -4.39 7.50 21.41
N LYS A 201 -4.68 6.76 22.49
CA LYS A 201 -5.98 6.84 23.21
C LYS A 201 -6.25 8.17 23.91
N LYS A 202 -5.24 9.01 24.15
CA LYS A 202 -5.44 10.31 24.84
C LYS A 202 -5.89 11.43 23.90
N VAL A 203 -5.80 11.20 22.60
CA VAL A 203 -6.12 12.18 21.55
C VAL A 203 -7.35 11.80 20.71
N MET A 204 -7.89 10.60 20.93
CA MET A 204 -9.17 10.13 20.39
C MET A 204 -10.32 10.48 21.35
#